data_AF-A0A1G1TK73-F1
#
_entry.id   AF-A0A1G1TK73-F1
#
_cell.length_a   1.000
_cell.length_b   1.000
_cell.length_c   1.000
_cell.angle_alpha   90.00
_cell.angle_beta   90.00
_cell.angle_gamma   90.00
#
_symmetry.space_group_name_H-M   'P 1'
#
loop_
_entity.id
_entity.type
_entity.pdbx_description
1 polymer ?
#
loop_
_entity_poly.entity_id
_entity_poly.type
_entity_poly.pdbx_seq_one_letter_code
_entity_poly.pdbx_strand_id
1 'polypeptide(L)'
;MLVFRRGYFLLASLLFGVEAAIAAFAHDALLRPYGGDLLATVMLYCLLRSFWAAPAAHTIWAALLISYGIEAAQAAHLLAHLGLAHSAAARLVLGSQFEWGDVLAYTLGALLVAGVERRRATRTA
;
A
#
# COMPACT_ATOMS: atom_id res chain seq x y z
N MET A 1 20.92 -8.13 0.06
CA MET A 1 21.77 -6.99 -0.35
C MET A 1 20.85 -5.82 -0.69
N LEU A 2 21.01 -4.67 -0.03
CA LEU A 2 20.27 -3.47 -0.42
C LEU A 2 20.80 -2.99 -1.77
N VAL A 3 19.91 -2.78 -2.74
CA VAL A 3 20.24 -2.25 -4.06
C VAL A 3 19.35 -1.05 -4.30
N PHE A 4 19.93 0.15 -4.40
CA PHE A 4 19.17 1.38 -4.56
C PHE A 4 18.84 1.64 -6.04
N ARG A 5 17.58 1.44 -6.44
CA ARG A 5 17.12 1.70 -7.81
C ARG A 5 16.38 3.04 -7.88
N ARG A 6 17.10 4.10 -8.27
CA ARG A 6 16.59 5.48 -8.39
C ARG A 6 15.27 5.61 -9.16
N GLY A 7 15.07 4.82 -10.21
CA GLY A 7 13.82 4.84 -10.99
C GLY A 7 12.59 4.39 -10.20
N TYR A 8 12.70 3.32 -9.41
CA TYR A 8 11.61 2.86 -8.55
C TYR A 8 11.40 3.80 -7.36
N PHE A 9 12.48 4.38 -6.84
CA PHE A 9 12.40 5.40 -5.80
C PHE A 9 11.60 6.62 -6.27
N LEU A 10 11.94 7.17 -7.44
CA LEU A 10 11.22 8.30 -8.03
C LEU A 10 9.75 7.97 -8.28
N LEU A 11 9.46 6.76 -8.76
CA LEU A 11 8.08 6.31 -8.96
C LEU A 11 7.31 6.23 -7.64
N ALA A 12 7.94 5.70 -6.58
CA ALA A 12 7.36 5.64 -5.25
C ALA A 12 7.11 7.04 -4.68
N SER A 13 8.06 7.97 -4.83
CA SER A 13 7.87 9.36 -4.42
C SER A 13 6.76 10.07 -5.19
N LEU A 14 6.63 9.80 -6.50
CA LEU A 14 5.54 10.33 -7.32
C LEU A 14 4.19 9.77 -6.86
N LEU A 15 4.10 8.45 -6.64
CA LEU A 15 2.91 7.78 -6.13
C LEU A 15 2.51 8.34 -4.76
N PHE A 16 3.47 8.54 -3.86
CA PHE A 16 3.24 9.17 -2.57
C PHE A 16 2.71 10.60 -2.71
N GLY A 17 3.23 11.39 -3.65
CA GLY A 17 2.73 12.72 -3.94
C GLY A 17 1.28 12.71 -4.46
N VAL A 18 0.94 11.74 -5.31
CA VAL A 18 -0.44 11.54 -5.78
C VAL A 18 -1.34 11.12 -4.63
N GLU A 19 -0.91 10.21 -3.76
CA GLU A 19 -1.66 9.76 -2.59
C GLU A 19 -1.90 10.90 -1.60
N ALA A 20 -0.88 11.72 -1.33
CA ALA A 20 -1.00 12.93 -0.51
C ALA A 20 -1.94 13.96 -1.16
N ALA A 21 -1.92 14.11 -2.48
CA ALA A 21 -2.85 14.96 -3.21
C ALA A 21 -4.28 14.41 -3.14
N ILE A 22 -4.49 13.10 -3.27
CA ILE A 22 -5.80 12.47 -3.07
C ILE A 22 -6.28 12.73 -1.64
N ALA A 23 -5.44 12.51 -0.62
CA ALA A 23 -5.81 12.74 0.77
C ALA A 23 -6.18 14.22 1.06
N ALA A 24 -5.48 15.16 0.42
CA ALA A 24 -5.65 16.60 0.60
C ALA A 24 -6.80 17.21 -0.22
N PHE A 25 -7.01 16.75 -1.45
CA PHE A 25 -7.96 17.35 -2.40
C PHE A 25 -9.20 16.49 -2.65
N ALA A 26 -9.11 15.16 -2.55
CA ALA A 26 -10.27 14.29 -2.72
C ALA A 26 -11.12 14.32 -1.45
N HIS A 27 -12.22 15.07 -1.51
CA HIS A 27 -13.25 15.08 -0.49
C HIS A 27 -14.28 13.96 -0.69
N ASP A 28 -14.17 13.18 -1.76
CA ASP A 28 -15.05 12.04 -2.06
C ASP A 28 -14.76 10.83 -1.17
N ALA A 29 -15.80 10.33 -0.51
CA ALA A 29 -15.75 9.23 0.46
C ALA A 29 -15.32 7.87 -0.13
N LEU A 30 -15.30 7.71 -1.46
CA LEU A 30 -14.89 6.48 -2.15
C LEU A 30 -13.44 6.55 -2.66
N LEU A 31 -13.00 7.72 -3.12
CA LEU A 31 -11.65 7.87 -3.68
C LEU A 31 -10.61 7.98 -2.56
N ARG A 32 -11.03 8.52 -1.40
CA ARG A 32 -10.18 8.76 -0.24
C ARG A 32 -9.72 7.47 0.47
N PRO A 33 -10.55 6.45 0.69
CA PRO A 33 -10.12 5.19 1.31
C PRO A 33 -9.60 4.21 0.23
N TYR A 34 -10.47 3.76 -0.68
CA TYR A 34 -10.14 2.66 -1.60
C TYR A 34 -9.12 3.03 -2.70
N GLY A 35 -9.17 4.28 -3.17
CA GLY A 35 -8.22 4.77 -4.18
C GLY A 35 -6.81 4.93 -3.62
N GLY A 36 -6.71 5.43 -2.39
CA GLY A 36 -5.45 5.53 -1.64
C GLY A 36 -4.86 4.14 -1.39
N ASP A 37 -5.65 3.20 -0.90
CA ASP A 37 -5.20 1.85 -0.51
C ASP A 37 -4.63 1.02 -1.65
N LEU A 38 -5.27 1.10 -2.82
CA LEU A 38 -4.73 0.49 -4.04
C LEU A 38 -3.37 1.10 -4.41
N LEU A 39 -3.28 2.43 -4.36
CA LEU A 39 -2.07 3.17 -4.69
C LEU A 39 -0.95 2.91 -3.69
N ALA A 40 -1.29 2.83 -2.39
CA ALA A 40 -0.39 2.54 -1.29
C ALA A 40 0.26 1.17 -1.45
N THR A 41 -0.49 0.15 -1.89
CA THR A 41 0.08 -1.20 -2.17
C THR A 41 1.09 -1.15 -3.31
N VAL A 42 0.79 -0.40 -4.38
CA VAL A 42 1.70 -0.21 -5.52
C VAL A 42 2.94 0.59 -5.11
N MET A 43 2.76 1.64 -4.31
CA MET A 43 3.83 2.46 -3.74
C MET A 43 4.74 1.62 -2.85
N LEU A 44 4.17 0.85 -1.92
CA LEU A 44 4.90 -0.01 -1.00
C LEU A 44 5.74 -1.04 -1.77
N TYR A 45 5.17 -1.62 -2.82
CA TYR A 45 5.91 -2.48 -3.73
C TYR A 45 7.07 -1.76 -4.41
N CYS A 46 6.85 -0.56 -4.94
CA CYS A 46 7.90 0.23 -5.60
C CYS A 46 9.00 0.63 -4.62
N LEU A 47 8.64 1.00 -3.39
CA LEU A 47 9.56 1.35 -2.33
C LEU A 47 10.40 0.14 -1.92
N LEU A 48 9.76 -1.01 -1.67
CA LEU A 48 10.48 -2.24 -1.36
C LEU A 48 11.41 -2.64 -2.50
N ARG A 49 10.98 -2.56 -3.76
CA ARG A 49 11.83 -2.87 -4.92
C ARG A 49 12.93 -1.82 -5.16
N SER A 50 12.77 -0.61 -4.63
CA SER A 50 13.78 0.44 -4.67
C SER A 50 14.95 0.15 -3.75
N PHE A 51 14.75 -0.56 -2.64
CA PHE A 51 15.81 -0.88 -1.67
C PHE A 51 16.22 -2.35 -1.70
N TRP A 52 15.32 -3.26 -2.06
CA TRP A 52 15.56 -4.71 -2.11
C TRP A 52 15.65 -5.22 -3.54
N ALA A 53 16.77 -5.86 -3.87
CA ALA A 53 16.88 -6.73 -5.04
C ALA A 53 16.26 -8.11 -4.75
N ALA A 54 14.96 -8.14 -4.48
CA ALA A 54 14.20 -9.37 -4.28
C ALA A 54 13.41 -9.73 -5.57
N PRO A 55 13.03 -11.01 -5.76
CA PRO A 55 12.17 -11.40 -6.86
C PRO A 55 10.82 -10.70 -6.73
N ALA A 56 10.29 -10.19 -7.83
CA ALA A 56 9.05 -9.41 -7.84
C ALA A 56 7.89 -10.09 -7.10
N ALA A 57 7.75 -11.41 -7.24
CA ALA A 57 6.74 -12.18 -6.53
C ALA A 57 6.86 -12.07 -5.00
N HIS A 58 8.08 -12.15 -4.46
CA HIS A 58 8.31 -12.03 -3.02
C HIS A 58 7.98 -10.62 -2.52
N THR A 59 8.32 -9.58 -3.29
CA THR A 59 8.00 -8.20 -2.94
C THR A 59 6.50 -7.92 -2.96
N ILE A 60 5.74 -8.51 -3.91
CA ILE A 60 4.28 -8.41 -3.96
C ILE A 60 3.66 -9.09 -2.74
N TRP A 61 4.12 -10.31 -2.42
CA TRP A 61 3.66 -11.03 -1.23
C TRP A 61 3.97 -10.26 0.06
N ALA A 62 5.16 -9.67 0.17
CA ALA A 62 5.51 -8.85 1.32
C ALA A 62 4.59 -7.61 1.44
N ALA A 63 4.31 -6.93 0.33
CA ALA A 63 3.41 -5.78 0.33
C ALA A 63 1.98 -6.18 0.76
N LEU A 64 1.44 -7.27 0.22
CA LEU A 64 0.14 -7.81 0.63
C LEU A 64 0.10 -8.19 2.11
N LEU A 65 1.13 -8.88 2.59
CA LEU A 65 1.20 -9.32 3.99
C LEU A 65 1.24 -8.11 4.94
N ILE A 66 1.96 -7.04 4.56
CA ILE A 66 1.99 -5.79 5.33
C ILE A 66 0.60 -5.13 5.32
N SER A 67 -0.04 -4.98 4.16
CA SER A 67 -1.38 -4.39 4.08
C SER A 67 -2.41 -5.17 4.88
N TYR A 68 -2.42 -6.51 4.77
CA TYR A 68 -3.28 -7.36 5.59
C TYR A 68 -2.93 -7.33 7.07
N GLY A 69 -1.66 -7.14 7.42
CA GLY A 69 -1.23 -6.97 8.81
C GLY A 69 -1.76 -5.67 9.42
N ILE A 70 -1.80 -4.59 8.64
CA ILE A 70 -2.38 -3.31 9.06
C ILE A 70 -3.90 -3.47 9.28
N GLU A 71 -4.61 -4.10 8.35
CA GLU A 71 -6.04 -4.44 8.49
C GLU A 71 -6.32 -5.37 9.68
N ALA A 72 -5.50 -6.40 9.89
CA ALA A 72 -5.65 -7.29 11.03
C ALA A 72 -5.44 -6.54 12.37
N ALA A 73 -4.53 -5.57 12.40
CA ALA A 73 -4.33 -4.71 13.57
C ALA A 73 -5.56 -3.79 13.82
N GLN A 74 -6.22 -3.32 12.76
CA GLN A 74 -7.49 -2.59 12.87
C GLN A 74 -8.63 -3.49 13.36
N ALA A 75 -8.78 -4.68 12.77
CA ALA A 75 -9.81 -5.66 13.09
C ALA A 75 -9.68 -6.18 14.53
N ALA A 76 -8.45 -6.28 15.04
CA ALA A 76 -8.17 -6.62 16.43
C ALA A 76 -8.53 -5.48 17.41
N HIS A 77 -9.11 -4.37 16.95
CA HIS A 77 -9.41 -3.18 17.73
C HIS A 77 -8.23 -2.78 18.63
N LEU A 78 -7.00 -2.86 18.11
CA LEU A 78 -5.80 -2.64 18.91
C LEU A 78 -5.78 -1.23 19.51
N LEU A 79 -6.39 -0.23 18.83
CA LEU A 79 -6.59 1.11 19.37
C LEU A 79 -7.51 1.17 20.59
N ALA A 80 -8.53 0.31 20.63
CA ALA A 80 -9.43 0.20 21.78
C ALA A 80 -8.72 -0.50 22.94
N HIS A 81 -7.97 -1.58 22.66
CA HIS A 81 -7.17 -2.29 23.66
C HIS A 81 -6.02 -1.44 24.23
N LEU A 82 -5.43 -0.55 23.43
CA LEU A 82 -4.37 0.37 23.84
C LEU A 82 -4.90 1.69 24.44
N GLY A 83 -6.22 1.90 24.52
CA GLY A 83 -6.83 3.14 25.01
C GLY A 83 -6.60 4.37 24.12
N LEU A 84 -6.02 4.18 22.93
CA LEU A 84 -5.68 5.22 21.96
C LEU A 84 -6.85 5.56 21.02
N ALA A 85 -8.03 4.98 21.21
CA ALA A 85 -9.23 5.27 20.43
C ALA A 85 -9.63 6.75 20.40
N HIS A 86 -9.21 7.54 21.41
CA HIS A 86 -9.44 8.99 21.47
C HIS A 86 -8.46 9.82 20.63
N SER A 87 -7.35 9.23 20.18
CA SER A 87 -6.38 9.93 19.34
C SER A 87 -6.86 9.95 17.89
N ALA A 88 -7.27 11.14 17.42
CA ALA A 88 -7.61 11.36 16.02
C ALA A 88 -6.44 10.99 15.09
N ALA A 89 -5.20 11.21 15.52
CA ALA A 89 -4.01 10.81 14.78
C ALA A 89 -3.85 9.30 14.71
N ALA A 90 -4.10 8.56 15.79
CA ALA A 90 -4.05 7.10 15.78
C ALA A 90 -5.15 6.52 14.90
N ARG A 91 -6.38 7.04 14.98
CA ARG A 91 -7.48 6.64 14.08
C ARG A 91 -7.22 6.96 12.61
N LEU A 92 -6.53 8.06 12.32
CA LEU A 92 -6.18 8.46 10.96
C LEU A 92 -5.04 7.59 10.38
N VAL A 93 -4.04 7.24 11.20
CA VAL A 93 -2.87 6.46 10.77
C VAL A 93 -3.15 4.97 10.72
N LEU A 94 -3.88 4.45 11.71
CA LEU A 94 -4.17 3.03 11.79
C LEU A 94 -5.48 2.66 11.11
N GLY A 95 -6.41 3.59 10.85
CA GLY A 95 -7.76 3.27 10.37
C GLY A 95 -8.74 2.99 11.50
N SER A 96 -10.02 3.32 11.32
CA SER A 96 -11.03 3.23 12.38
C SER A 96 -11.83 1.94 12.40
N GLN A 97 -11.94 1.25 11.25
CA GLN A 97 -12.71 0.02 11.11
C GLN A 97 -12.13 -0.80 9.95
N PHE A 98 -12.07 -2.12 10.15
CA PHE A 98 -11.78 -3.07 9.08
C PHE A 98 -12.84 -2.98 7.98
N GLU A 99 -12.40 -2.75 6.74
CA GLU A 99 -13.27 -2.66 5.58
C GLU A 99 -12.88 -3.72 4.54
N TRP A 100 -13.83 -4.57 4.15
CA TRP A 100 -13.61 -5.56 3.09
C TRP A 100 -13.20 -4.93 1.75
N GLY A 101 -13.56 -3.65 1.52
CA GLY A 101 -13.16 -2.91 0.34
C GLY A 101 -11.65 -2.62 0.29
N ASP A 102 -11.00 -2.44 1.44
CA ASP A 102 -9.56 -2.17 1.54
C ASP A 102 -8.77 -3.45 1.19
N VAL A 103 -9.23 -4.61 1.69
CA VAL A 103 -8.72 -5.93 1.29
C VAL A 103 -8.82 -6.13 -0.23
N LEU A 104 -9.96 -5.77 -0.84
CA LEU A 104 -10.15 -5.82 -2.29
C LEU A 104 -9.20 -4.87 -3.03
N ALA A 105 -9.04 -3.63 -2.55
CA ALA A 105 -8.15 -2.63 -3.11
C ALA A 105 -6.69 -3.09 -3.10
N TYR A 106 -6.23 -3.68 -1.99
CA TYR A 106 -4.89 -4.26 -1.86
C TYR A 106 -4.69 -5.43 -2.81
N THR A 107 -5.67 -6.32 -2.91
CA THR A 107 -5.63 -7.47 -3.83
C THR A 107 -5.55 -7.00 -5.28
N LEU A 108 -6.33 -5.98 -5.65
CA LEU A 108 -6.29 -5.37 -6.97
C LEU A 108 -4.96 -4.67 -7.25
N GLY A 109 -4.41 -3.92 -6.28
CA GLY A 109 -3.09 -3.30 -6.40
C GLY A 109 -1.99 -4.34 -6.63
N ALA A 110 -2.01 -5.43 -5.86
CA ALA A 110 -1.07 -6.54 -6.02
C ALA A 110 -1.22 -7.25 -7.38
N LEU A 111 -2.44 -7.50 -7.84
CA LEU A 111 -2.72 -8.06 -9.16
C LEU A 111 -2.22 -7.16 -10.28
N LEU A 112 -2.40 -5.85 -10.15
CA LEU A 112 -1.94 -4.86 -11.12
C LEU A 112 -0.42 -4.87 -11.23
N VAL A 113 0.29 -4.89 -10.09
CA VAL A 113 1.74 -5.04 -10.05
C VAL A 113 2.18 -6.37 -10.65
N ALA A 114 1.51 -7.48 -10.30
CA ALA A 114 1.82 -8.80 -10.84
C ALA A 114 1.65 -8.84 -12.37
N GLY A 115 0.60 -8.21 -12.90
CA GLY A 115 0.33 -8.09 -14.33
C GLY A 115 1.38 -7.26 -15.06
N VAL A 116 1.76 -6.10 -14.50
CA VAL A 116 2.83 -5.25 -15.05
C VAL A 116 4.16 -6.00 -15.08
N GLU A 117 4.47 -6.74 -14.02
CA GLU A 117 5.74 -7.43 -13.93
C GLU A 117 5.80 -8.69 -14.79
N ARG A 118 4.67 -9.40 -14.96
CA ARG A 118 4.55 -10.46 -15.98
C ARG A 118 4.78 -9.93 -17.39
N ARG A 119 4.23 -8.75 -17.73
CA ARG A 119 4.45 -8.10 -19.03
C ARG A 119 5.89 -7.63 -19.24
N ARG A 120 6.58 -7.23 -18.16
CA ARG A 120 8.02 -6.89 -18.23
C ARG A 120 8.87 -8.14 -18.42
N ALA A 121 8.61 -9.21 -17.67
CA ALA A 121 9.32 -10.48 -17.80
C ALA A 121 9.20 -11.09 -19.21
N THR A 122 8.02 -11.01 -19.83
CA THR A 122 7.79 -11.48 -21.22
C THR A 122 8.41 -10.59 -22.29
N ARG A 123 8.77 -9.34 -21.98
CA ARG A 123 9.44 -8.42 -22.93
C ARG A 123 10.97 -8.54 -22.94
N THR A 124 11.53 -9.25 -21.97
CA THR A 124 12.98 -9.51 -21.84
C THR A 124 13.40 -10.93 -22.23
N ALA A 125 12.47 -11.75 -22.71
CA ALA A 125 12.73 -13.06 -23.32
C ALA A 125 12.67 -12.95 -24.84
#